data_AF-A0A1K2FYA3-F1
#
_entry.id   AF-A0A1K2FYA3-F1
#
_cell.length_a   1.000
_cell.length_b   1.000
_cell.length_c   1.000
_cell.angle_alpha   90.00
_cell.angle_beta   90.00
_cell.angle_gamma   90.00
#
_symmetry.space_group_name_H-M   'P 1'
#
loop_
_entity.id
_entity.type
_entity.pdbx_description
1 polymer ?
#
loop_
_entity_poly.entity_id
_entity_poly.type
_entity_poly.pdbx_seq_one_letter_code
_entity_poly.pdbx_strand_id
1 'polypeptide(L)'
;MSRRAKAPRVSHKVAAARLREHPNEWLPVGDYRSSITAKDVARRISRGYPIGAIEYGTPYEPTGAYESRTELTKDGTRVHARYIGETP
;
A
#
# COMPACT_ATOMS: atom_id res chain seq x y z
N MET A 1 -13.93 -22.36 18.33
CA MET A 1 -13.06 -21.74 17.31
C MET A 1 -12.85 -20.27 17.64
N SER A 2 -11.65 -19.88 18.10
CA SER A 2 -11.36 -18.50 18.48
C SER A 2 -11.38 -17.59 17.26
N ARG A 3 -12.25 -16.56 17.24
CA ARG A 3 -12.22 -15.52 16.20
C ARG A 3 -10.87 -14.81 16.29
N ARG A 4 -9.98 -15.05 15.32
CA ARG A 4 -8.72 -14.32 15.17
C ARG A 4 -9.01 -12.82 15.09
N ALA A 5 -8.42 -12.03 15.97
CA ALA A 5 -8.61 -10.59 16.10
C ALA A 5 -8.59 -9.88 14.73
N LYS A 6 -9.49 -8.93 14.49
CA LYS A 6 -9.55 -8.16 13.24
C LYS A 6 -8.20 -7.45 13.04
N ALA A 7 -7.56 -7.63 11.89
CA ALA A 7 -6.31 -6.94 11.60
C ALA A 7 -6.55 -5.42 11.68
N PRO A 8 -5.62 -4.64 12.29
CA PRO A 8 -5.75 -3.19 12.36
C PRO A 8 -5.90 -2.61 10.95
N ARG A 9 -6.80 -1.64 10.80
CA ARG A 9 -7.03 -0.99 9.50
C ARG A 9 -5.78 -0.21 9.12
N VAL A 10 -5.21 -0.52 7.96
CA VAL A 10 -4.07 0.21 7.40
C VAL A 10 -4.52 1.63 7.02
N SER A 11 -3.78 2.65 7.46
CA SER A 11 -3.99 4.04 7.05
C SER A 11 -3.10 4.37 5.85
N HIS A 12 -3.67 4.32 4.66
CA HIS A 12 -2.94 4.61 3.42
C HIS A 12 -2.46 6.06 3.31
N LYS A 13 -3.15 7.02 3.96
CA LYS A 13 -2.71 8.41 4.04
C LYS A 13 -1.39 8.54 4.80
N VAL A 14 -1.30 7.89 5.96
CA VAL A 14 -0.07 7.90 6.78
C VAL A 14 1.05 7.16 6.05
N ALA A 15 0.75 6.02 5.40
CA ALA A 15 1.75 5.31 4.62
C ALA A 15 2.29 6.17 3.46
N ALA A 16 1.42 6.84 2.70
CA ALA A 16 1.85 7.71 1.60
C ALA A 16 2.70 8.89 2.08
N ALA A 17 2.34 9.53 3.21
CA ALA A 17 3.15 10.59 3.80
C ALA A 17 4.57 10.10 4.16
N ARG A 18 4.68 8.95 4.84
CA ARG A 18 5.97 8.34 5.18
C ARG A 18 6.81 8.00 3.96
N LEU A 19 6.19 7.52 2.88
CA LEU A 19 6.91 7.23 1.64
C LEU A 19 7.47 8.49 0.99
N ARG A 20 6.76 9.63 1.06
CA ARG A 20 7.25 10.91 0.56
C ARG A 20 8.38 11.48 1.44
N GLU A 21 8.34 11.25 2.75
CA GLU A 21 9.42 11.61 3.68
C GLU A 21 10.70 10.79 3.43
N HIS A 22 10.55 9.57 2.88
CA HIS A 22 11.63 8.63 2.59
C HIS A 22 11.65 8.22 1.10
N PRO A 23 12.00 9.13 0.18
CA PRO A 23 11.99 8.84 -1.25
C PRO A 23 12.99 7.73 -1.60
N ASN A 24 12.64 6.92 -2.60
CA ASN A 24 13.39 5.75 -3.09
C ASN A 24 13.57 4.59 -2.10
N GLU A 25 13.10 4.73 -0.85
CA GLU A 25 13.18 3.70 0.19
C GLU A 25 11.96 2.78 0.17
N TRP A 26 12.19 1.48 0.26
CA TRP A 26 11.12 0.47 0.32
C TRP A 26 10.56 0.33 1.73
N LEU A 27 9.45 1.02 2.01
CA LEU A 27 8.79 0.95 3.31
C LEU A 27 7.55 0.04 3.30
N PRO A 28 7.22 -0.61 4.44
CA PRO A 28 6.00 -1.39 4.56
C PRO A 28 4.78 -0.49 4.59
N VAL A 29 3.80 -0.77 3.72
CA VAL A 29 2.50 -0.08 3.68
C VAL A 29 1.50 -0.78 4.57
N GLY A 30 1.47 -2.12 4.55
CA GLY A 30 0.55 -2.89 5.36
C GLY A 30 0.62 -4.39 5.12
N ASP A 31 0.07 -5.14 6.08
CA ASP A 31 0.01 -6.59 6.07
C ASP A 31 -1.41 -7.08 5.78
N TYR A 32 -1.54 -7.96 4.80
CA TYR A 32 -2.82 -8.50 4.35
C TYR A 32 -2.85 -10.01 4.49
N ARG A 33 -3.97 -10.56 4.96
CA ARG A 33 -4.14 -12.02 5.10
C ARG A 33 -4.22 -12.74 3.76
N SER A 34 -4.70 -12.04 2.74
CA SER A 34 -4.89 -12.59 1.39
C SER A 34 -3.88 -11.98 0.43
N SER A 35 -3.17 -12.84 -0.29
CA SER A 35 -2.26 -12.43 -1.36
C SER A 35 -2.99 -11.73 -2.50
N ILE A 36 -4.25 -12.09 -2.75
CA ILE A 36 -5.10 -11.43 -3.76
C ILE A 36 -5.35 -9.98 -3.35
N THR A 37 -5.69 -9.73 -2.08
CA THR A 37 -5.91 -8.37 -1.56
C THR A 37 -4.61 -7.57 -1.58
N ALA A 38 -3.48 -8.17 -1.17
CA ALA A 38 -2.18 -7.49 -1.22
C ALA A 38 -1.80 -7.08 -2.65
N LYS A 39 -2.01 -7.97 -3.63
CA LYS A 39 -1.73 -7.69 -5.04
C LYS A 39 -2.62 -6.59 -5.60
N ASP A 40 -3.91 -6.59 -5.28
CA ASP A 40 -4.83 -5.52 -5.69
C ASP A 40 -4.41 -4.16 -5.10
N VAL A 41 -4.07 -4.13 -3.81
CA VAL A 41 -3.57 -2.92 -3.15
C VAL A 41 -2.27 -2.43 -3.78
N ALA A 42 -1.28 -3.32 -3.99
CA ALA A 42 -0.02 -2.94 -4.65
C ALA A 42 -0.29 -2.34 -6.04
N ARG A 43 -1.14 -2.98 -6.85
CA ARG A 43 -1.52 -2.47 -8.17
C ARG A 43 -2.18 -1.09 -8.12
N ARG A 44 -3.00 -0.81 -7.10
CA ARG A 44 -3.64 0.50 -6.93
C ARG A 44 -2.64 1.57 -6.50
N ILE A 45 -1.69 1.23 -5.63
CA ILE A 45 -0.60 2.14 -5.22
C ILE A 45 0.21 2.57 -6.43
N SER A 46 0.69 1.62 -7.24
CA SER A 46 1.55 1.97 -8.39
C SER A 46 0.83 2.77 -9.47
N ARG A 47 -0.47 2.54 -9.64
CA ARG A 47 -1.29 3.22 -10.64
C ARG A 47 -2.01 4.48 -10.12
N GLY A 48 -1.84 4.85 -8.85
CA GLY A 48 -2.59 5.96 -8.26
C GLY A 48 -4.11 5.77 -8.34
N TYR A 49 -4.63 4.54 -8.15
CA TYR A 49 -6.09 4.31 -8.12
C TYR A 49 -6.65 4.45 -6.71
N PRO A 50 -7.94 4.80 -6.55
CA PRO A 50 -8.60 4.87 -5.24
C PRO A 50 -8.49 3.57 -4.45
N ILE A 51 -8.09 3.69 -3.19
CA ILE A 51 -8.05 2.60 -2.22
C ILE A 51 -9.13 2.86 -1.17
N GLY A 52 -10.18 2.02 -1.18
CA GLY A 52 -11.37 2.22 -0.35
C GLY A 52 -12.51 2.86 -1.14
N ALA A 53 -13.29 3.75 -0.50
CA ALA A 53 -14.38 4.46 -1.15
C ALA A 53 -13.83 5.54 -2.11
N ILE A 54 -14.39 5.58 -3.33
CA ILE A 54 -13.91 6.40 -4.46
C ILE A 54 -13.90 7.90 -4.11
N GLU A 55 -14.84 8.36 -3.28
CA GLU A 55 -15.03 9.76 -2.88
C GLU A 55 -13.83 10.39 -2.16
N TYR A 56 -12.94 9.59 -1.55
CA TYR A 56 -11.80 10.10 -0.80
C TYR A 56 -10.52 10.29 -1.63
N GLY A 57 -10.57 10.00 -2.93
CA GLY A 57 -9.40 10.00 -3.81
C GLY A 57 -8.38 8.92 -3.43
N THR A 58 -7.18 9.01 -4.01
CA THR A 58 -6.07 8.12 -3.65
C THR A 58 -4.94 8.87 -2.96
N PRO A 59 -4.39 8.37 -1.84
CA PRO A 59 -3.22 8.99 -1.22
C PRO A 59 -1.96 8.92 -2.09
N TYR A 60 -1.94 8.02 -3.08
CA TYR A 60 -0.80 7.68 -3.91
C TYR A 60 -0.81 8.43 -5.24
N GLU A 61 -0.98 9.75 -5.15
CA GLU A 61 -0.82 10.68 -6.26
C GLU A 61 0.58 11.29 -6.26
N PRO A 62 1.11 11.63 -7.45
CA PRO A 62 0.52 11.40 -8.78
C PRO A 62 0.70 9.96 -9.29
N THR A 63 -0.08 9.58 -10.32
CA THR A 63 0.03 8.26 -10.97
C THR A 63 1.44 8.02 -11.49
N GLY A 64 2.00 6.85 -11.21
CA GLY A 64 3.37 6.51 -11.59
C GLY A 64 4.43 6.95 -10.59
N ALA A 65 4.08 7.78 -9.59
CA ALA A 65 5.05 8.25 -8.61
C ALA A 65 5.42 7.25 -7.51
N TYR A 66 4.82 6.06 -7.54
CA TYR A 66 5.06 5.01 -6.58
C TYR A 66 5.37 3.70 -7.28
N GLU A 67 6.36 2.99 -6.76
CA GLU A 67 6.52 1.58 -7.03
C GLU A 67 5.99 0.77 -5.86
N SER A 68 5.49 -0.42 -6.16
CA SER A 68 4.91 -1.33 -5.17
C SER A 68 5.36 -2.76 -5.43
N ARG A 69 5.59 -3.53 -4.37
CA ARG A 69 5.83 -4.96 -4.44
C ARG A 69 5.16 -5.68 -3.28
N THR A 70 4.92 -6.97 -3.44
CA THR A 70 4.37 -7.83 -2.39
C THR A 70 5.43 -8.82 -1.91
N GLU A 71 5.49 -9.05 -0.61
CA GLU A 71 6.35 -10.03 0.03
C GLU A 71 5.48 -11.04 0.80
N LEU A 72 5.75 -12.34 0.63
CA LEU A 72 5.08 -13.37 1.40
C LEU A 72 5.66 -13.42 2.81
N THR A 73 4.80 -13.40 3.82
CA THR A 73 5.19 -13.47 5.23
C THR A 73 4.52 -14.68 5.89
N LYS A 74 4.97 -15.06 7.09
CA LYS A 74 4.39 -16.17 7.86
C LYS A 74 2.88 -16.00 8.16
N ASP A 75 2.39 -14.76 8.18
CA ASP A 75 1.02 -14.42 8.58
C ASP A 75 0.14 -13.93 7.40
N GLY A 76 0.68 -13.89 6.19
CA GLY A 76 -0.02 -13.39 5.00
C GLY A 76 0.93 -12.79 3.96
N THR A 77 0.56 -11.65 3.39
CA THR A 77 1.34 -10.94 2.37
C THR A 77 1.48 -9.48 2.76
N ARG A 78 2.73 -9.02 2.85
CA ARG A 78 3.09 -7.64 3.12
C ARG A 78 3.19 -6.86 1.82
N VAL A 79 2.62 -5.66 1.79
CA VAL A 79 2.81 -4.72 0.69
C VAL A 79 3.90 -3.74 1.07
N HIS A 80 4.91 -3.64 0.22
CA HIS A 80 5.93 -2.60 0.27
C HIS A 80 5.70 -1.61 -0.86
N ALA A 81 6.00 -0.35 -0.62
CA ALA A 81 6.05 0.66 -1.65
C ALA A 81 7.25 1.57 -1.45
N ARG A 82 7.61 2.31 -2.48
CA ARG A 82 8.55 3.43 -2.43
C ARG A 82 8.02 4.58 -3.27
N TYR A 83 8.27 5.81 -2.85
CA TYR A 83 7.99 7.00 -3.65
C TYR A 83 9.18 7.26 -4.56
N ILE A 84 8.96 7.33 -5.87
CA ILE A 84 10.00 7.56 -6.88
C ILE A 84 9.95 8.96 -7.50
N GLY A 85 9.00 9.81 -7.06
CA GLY A 85 8.80 11.13 -7.64
C GLY A 85 7.94 11.11 -8.91
N GLU A 86 7.63 12.27 -9.48
CA GLU A 86 6.96 12.34 -10.77
C GLU A 86 7.87 11.79 -11.87
N THR A 87 7.36 10.82 -12.63
CA THR A 87 7.98 10.46 -13.91
C THR A 87 7.81 11.66 -14.84
N PRO A 88 8.91 12.22 -15.40
CA PRO A 88 8.85 13.38 -16.30
C PRO A 88 8.07 13.11 -17.59
#